data_AF-A0A1V9BF87-F1
#
_entry.id   AF-A0A1V9BF87-F1
#
_cell.length_a   1.000
_cell.length_b   1.000
_cell.length_c   1.000
_cell.angle_alpha   90.00
_cell.angle_beta   90.00
_cell.angle_gamma   90.00
#
_symmetry.space_group_name_H-M   'P 1'
#
loop_
_entity.id
_entity.type
_entity.pdbx_description
1 polymer ?
#
loop_
_entity_poly.entity_id
_entity_poly.type
_entity_poly.pdbx_seq_one_letter_code
_entity_poly.pdbx_strand_id
1 'polypeptide(L)'
;MEAFWLTISLLLHAFSFLLIILLYMRLARLGEAEQRAARRAEELEEAMAAHLALWKEENERFFRELDALLRTKMTAEPAKQPPAPKLAALASRAASGSSGSASPTSPVKSYERAAEGKTKESVKTGQNVCGAPDDFPDIEAIEDVLDLSPSASVADAARRLYAEGASVEEIAKKLQKGKTEVELLLKFDRKADEIGE
;
A
#
# COMPACT_ATOMS: atom_id res chain seq x y z
N MET A 1 -16.99 -68.92 37.73
CA MET A 1 -15.87 -68.55 36.83
C MET A 1 -16.40 -67.95 35.54
N GLU A 2 -17.42 -68.54 34.90
CA GLU A 2 -18.06 -67.99 33.69
C GLU A 2 -18.54 -66.53 33.80
N ALA A 3 -19.20 -66.16 34.91
CA ALA A 3 -19.68 -64.80 35.11
C ALA A 3 -18.56 -63.74 35.07
N PHE A 4 -17.35 -64.09 35.53
CA PHE A 4 -16.19 -63.19 35.50
C PHE A 4 -15.74 -62.92 34.06
N TRP A 5 -15.64 -63.97 33.23
CA TRP A 5 -15.32 -63.82 31.81
C TRP A 5 -16.38 -63.02 31.05
N LEU A 6 -17.67 -63.21 31.38
CA LEU A 6 -18.76 -62.41 30.81
C LEU A 6 -18.63 -60.92 31.20
N THR A 7 -18.34 -60.61 32.46
CA THR A 7 -18.14 -59.21 32.88
C THR A 7 -16.94 -58.57 32.21
N ILE A 8 -15.83 -59.30 32.03
CA ILE A 8 -14.64 -58.80 31.34
C ILE A 8 -14.96 -58.55 29.87
N SER A 9 -15.63 -59.49 29.20
CA SER A 9 -16.06 -59.32 27.81
C SER A 9 -16.95 -58.09 27.66
N LEU A 10 -17.96 -57.93 28.53
CA LEU A 10 -18.85 -56.78 28.53
C LEU A 10 -18.09 -55.46 28.73
N LEU A 11 -17.16 -55.43 29.69
CA LEU A 11 -16.34 -54.26 29.98
C LEU A 11 -15.45 -53.90 28.79
N LEU A 12 -14.86 -54.89 28.14
CA LEU A 12 -14.00 -54.69 26.98
C LEU A 12 -14.79 -54.18 25.77
N HIS A 13 -16.00 -54.69 25.54
CA HIS A 13 -16.90 -54.15 24.51
C HIS A 13 -17.28 -52.70 24.81
N ALA A 14 -17.64 -52.36 26.05
CA ALA A 14 -17.93 -50.98 26.45
C ALA A 14 -16.72 -50.06 26.21
N PHE A 15 -15.51 -50.54 26.51
CA PHE A 15 -14.28 -49.82 26.22
C PHE A 15 -14.04 -49.66 24.70
N SER A 16 -14.31 -50.69 23.89
CA SER A 16 -14.24 -50.59 22.43
C SER A 16 -15.22 -49.55 21.88
N PHE A 17 -16.47 -49.52 22.36
CA PHE A 17 -17.43 -48.48 21.97
C PHE A 17 -16.96 -47.08 22.38
N LEU A 18 -16.38 -46.93 23.57
CA LEU A 18 -15.78 -45.67 24.00
C LEU A 18 -14.67 -45.22 23.03
N LEU A 19 -13.76 -46.13 22.65
CA LEU A 19 -12.71 -45.82 21.67
C LEU A 19 -13.28 -45.44 20.31
N ILE A 20 -14.31 -46.15 19.81
CA ILE A 20 -14.98 -45.84 18.54
C ILE A 20 -15.57 -44.43 18.58
N ILE A 21 -16.27 -44.06 19.66
CA ILE A 21 -16.86 -42.72 19.82
C ILE A 21 -15.77 -41.65 19.87
N LEU A 22 -14.69 -41.87 20.61
CA LEU A 22 -13.56 -40.93 20.66
C LEU A 22 -12.92 -40.74 19.28
N LEU A 23 -12.71 -41.81 18.52
CA LEU A 23 -12.21 -41.73 17.15
C LEU A 23 -13.17 -40.99 16.22
N TYR A 24 -14.47 -41.27 16.32
CA TYR A 24 -15.50 -40.59 15.53
C TYR A 24 -15.52 -39.09 15.81
N MET A 25 -15.48 -38.67 17.08
CA MET A 25 -15.41 -37.25 17.44
C MET A 25 -14.16 -36.57 16.88
N ARG A 26 -13.00 -37.25 16.96
CA ARG A 26 -11.75 -36.71 16.41
C ARG A 26 -11.80 -36.59 14.88
N LEU A 27 -12.36 -37.58 14.21
CA LEU A 27 -12.52 -37.59 12.76
C LEU A 27 -13.50 -36.50 12.29
N ALA A 28 -14.63 -36.34 12.98
CA ALA A 28 -15.60 -35.29 12.70
C ALA A 28 -15.00 -33.89 12.88
N ARG A 29 -14.21 -33.67 13.95
CA ARG A 29 -13.50 -32.40 14.18
C ARG A 29 -12.54 -32.03 13.05
N LEU A 30 -11.85 -33.01 12.47
CA LEU A 30 -10.97 -32.78 11.32
C LEU A 30 -11.77 -32.37 10.08
N GLY A 31 -12.88 -33.05 9.80
CA GLY A 31 -13.76 -32.69 8.68
C GLY A 31 -14.37 -31.30 8.83
N GLU A 32 -14.81 -30.91 10.03
CA GLU A 32 -15.31 -29.55 10.27
C GLU A 32 -14.20 -28.49 10.12
N ALA A 33 -12.96 -28.79 10.54
CA ALA A 33 -11.84 -27.88 10.40
C ALA A 33 -11.49 -27.64 8.92
N GLU A 34 -11.52 -28.70 8.11
CA GLU A 34 -11.35 -28.63 6.65
C GLU A 34 -12.46 -27.80 5.99
N GLN A 35 -13.73 -28.03 6.35
CA GLN A 35 -14.85 -27.23 5.84
C GLN A 35 -14.73 -25.75 6.24
N ARG A 36 -14.32 -25.45 7.47
CA ARG A 36 -14.07 -24.07 7.92
C ARG A 36 -12.88 -23.44 7.19
N ALA A 37 -11.89 -24.21 6.78
CA ALA A 37 -10.77 -23.71 5.98
C ALA A 37 -11.23 -23.42 4.54
N ALA A 38 -12.02 -24.31 3.94
CA ALA A 38 -12.58 -24.12 2.60
C ALA A 38 -13.48 -22.87 2.52
N ARG A 39 -14.37 -22.67 3.49
CA ARG A 39 -15.22 -21.45 3.56
C ARG A 39 -14.38 -20.16 3.68
N ARG A 40 -13.36 -20.17 4.54
CA ARG A 40 -12.46 -19.02 4.67
C ARG A 40 -11.64 -18.74 3.41
N ALA A 41 -11.31 -19.76 2.63
CA ALA A 41 -10.63 -19.59 1.35
C ALA A 41 -11.55 -18.91 0.33
N GLU A 42 -12.82 -19.30 0.26
CA GLU A 42 -13.83 -18.66 -0.59
C GLU A 42 -14.05 -17.18 -0.22
N GLU A 43 -14.21 -16.88 1.08
CA GLU A 43 -14.32 -15.50 1.59
C GLU A 43 -13.09 -14.66 1.23
N LEU A 44 -11.89 -15.26 1.27
CA LEU A 44 -10.64 -14.60 0.89
C LEU A 44 -10.53 -14.35 -0.61
N GLU A 45 -10.97 -15.31 -1.44
CA GLU A 45 -11.02 -15.13 -2.90
C GLU A 45 -11.96 -13.98 -3.28
N GLU A 46 -13.12 -13.87 -2.64
CA GLU A 46 -14.06 -12.77 -2.85
C GLU A 46 -13.48 -11.43 -2.39
N ALA A 47 -12.85 -11.38 -1.21
CA ALA A 47 -12.17 -10.18 -0.72
C ALA A 47 -11.01 -9.75 -1.64
N MET A 48 -10.21 -10.70 -2.13
CA MET A 48 -9.15 -10.44 -3.11
C MET A 48 -9.72 -9.90 -4.42
N ALA A 49 -10.79 -10.50 -4.93
CA ALA A 49 -11.43 -10.03 -6.17
C ALA A 49 -11.95 -8.60 -6.02
N ALA A 50 -12.57 -8.29 -4.88
CA ALA A 50 -13.02 -6.93 -4.56
C ALA A 50 -11.84 -5.94 -4.50
N HIS A 51 -10.76 -6.29 -3.79
CA HIS A 51 -9.57 -5.44 -3.71
C HIS A 51 -8.87 -5.23 -5.06
N LEU A 52 -8.74 -6.28 -5.87
CA LEU A 52 -8.14 -6.17 -7.21
C LEU A 52 -8.99 -5.31 -8.15
N ALA A 53 -10.32 -5.38 -8.03
CA ALA A 53 -11.23 -4.53 -8.79
C ALA A 53 -11.06 -3.06 -8.40
N LEU A 54 -11.04 -2.75 -7.09
CA LEU A 54 -10.80 -1.41 -6.58
C LEU A 54 -9.45 -0.86 -7.06
N TRP A 55 -8.37 -1.64 -6.97
CA TRP A 55 -7.05 -1.21 -7.45
C TRP A 55 -7.02 -0.93 -8.94
N LYS A 56 -7.70 -1.76 -9.74
CA LYS A 56 -7.79 -1.56 -11.18
C LYS A 56 -8.56 -0.29 -11.51
N GLU A 57 -9.68 -0.07 -10.84
CA GLU A 57 -10.49 1.14 -11.00
C GLU A 57 -9.70 2.39 -10.61
N GLU A 58 -8.97 2.35 -9.49
CA GLU A 58 -8.15 3.47 -9.03
C GLU A 58 -7.01 3.76 -10.01
N ASN A 59 -6.31 2.75 -10.49
CA ASN A 59 -5.29 2.89 -11.54
C ASN A 59 -5.87 3.55 -12.80
N GLU A 60 -7.02 3.09 -13.29
CA GLU A 60 -7.69 3.71 -14.44
C GLU A 60 -8.08 5.16 -14.19
N ARG A 61 -8.53 5.49 -12.97
CA ARG A 61 -8.85 6.86 -12.56
C ARG A 61 -7.60 7.75 -12.58
N PHE A 62 -6.49 7.29 -12.02
CA PHE A 62 -5.21 8.01 -12.06
C PHE A 62 -4.74 8.27 -13.49
N PHE A 63 -4.83 7.27 -14.38
CA PHE A 63 -4.46 7.46 -15.78
C PHE A 63 -5.35 8.49 -16.50
N ARG A 64 -6.65 8.52 -16.21
CA ARG A 64 -7.57 9.52 -16.78
C ARG A 64 -7.27 10.93 -16.29
N GLU A 65 -6.98 11.09 -15.00
CA GLU A 65 -6.61 12.38 -14.42
C GLU A 65 -5.29 12.90 -15.01
N LEU A 66 -4.30 12.02 -15.18
CA LEU A 66 -3.05 12.35 -15.87
C LEU A 66 -3.28 12.79 -17.33
N ASP A 67 -4.07 12.07 -18.13
CA ASP A 67 -4.37 12.46 -19.52
C ASP A 67 -5.14 13.80 -19.58
N ALA A 68 -6.09 14.02 -18.66
CA ALA A 68 -6.84 15.28 -18.56
C ALA A 68 -5.94 16.46 -18.21
N LEU A 69 -5.01 16.27 -17.26
CA LEU A 69 -4.02 17.29 -16.91
C LEU A 69 -3.09 17.58 -18.09
N LEU A 70 -2.58 16.56 -18.79
CA LEU A 70 -1.70 16.71 -19.95
C LEU A 70 -2.39 17.45 -21.12
N ARG A 71 -3.69 17.20 -21.37
CA ARG A 71 -4.49 17.88 -22.40
C ARG A 71 -4.88 19.31 -22.02
N THR A 72 -5.24 19.55 -20.76
CA THR A 72 -5.50 20.90 -20.23
C THR A 72 -4.26 21.77 -20.35
N LYS A 73 -3.09 21.20 -20.03
CA LYS A 73 -1.81 21.87 -20.20
C LYS A 73 -1.63 22.30 -21.67
N MET A 74 -2.04 21.49 -22.64
CA MET A 74 -1.87 21.75 -24.08
C MET A 74 -2.78 22.81 -24.71
N THR A 75 -3.84 23.23 -24.04
CA THR A 75 -4.90 24.06 -24.65
C THR A 75 -4.92 25.51 -24.15
N ALA A 76 -3.96 25.93 -23.32
CA ALA A 76 -3.92 27.25 -22.68
C ALA A 76 -2.71 28.12 -23.09
N GLU A 77 -2.73 28.68 -24.31
CA GLU A 77 -2.20 30.02 -24.66
C GLU A 77 -2.75 30.50 -26.04
N PRO A 78 -2.94 31.82 -26.29
CA PRO A 78 -4.06 32.36 -27.08
C PRO A 78 -3.67 33.00 -28.44
N ALA A 79 -4.60 33.05 -29.40
CA ALA A 79 -4.54 33.99 -30.54
C ALA A 79 -5.92 34.43 -31.05
N LYS A 80 -6.07 35.75 -31.24
CA LYS A 80 -7.29 36.51 -31.53
C LYS A 80 -7.28 37.01 -32.99
N GLN A 81 -8.13 36.43 -33.86
CA GLN A 81 -8.83 36.93 -35.10
C GLN A 81 -8.06 37.71 -36.21
N PRO A 82 -8.55 37.91 -37.48
CA PRO A 82 -9.89 37.68 -38.10
C PRO A 82 -9.86 36.96 -39.51
N PRO A 83 -11.01 36.80 -40.22
CA PRO A 83 -11.20 35.83 -41.32
C PRO A 83 -11.23 36.45 -42.74
N ALA A 84 -11.03 35.60 -43.77
CA ALA A 84 -11.67 35.53 -45.11
C ALA A 84 -10.67 35.02 -46.21
N PRO A 85 -11.10 34.63 -47.44
CA PRO A 85 -11.32 33.22 -47.82
C PRO A 85 -10.69 32.82 -49.19
N LYS A 86 -10.97 31.56 -49.61
CA LYS A 86 -10.76 30.90 -50.93
C LYS A 86 -9.42 30.15 -51.08
N LEU A 87 -9.31 28.98 -51.72
CA LEU A 87 -10.20 27.89 -52.17
C LEU A 87 -9.21 26.82 -52.75
N ALA A 88 -9.57 25.54 -52.68
CA ALA A 88 -8.93 24.35 -53.28
C ALA A 88 -7.75 23.75 -52.48
N ALA A 89 -7.64 22.44 -52.23
CA ALA A 89 -8.22 21.28 -52.90
C ALA A 89 -8.48 20.11 -51.94
N LEU A 90 -9.38 19.24 -52.39
CA LEU A 90 -9.99 18.09 -51.73
C LEU A 90 -9.00 16.90 -51.58
N ALA A 91 -8.85 16.32 -50.39
CA ALA A 91 -8.48 14.91 -50.20
C ALA A 91 -8.74 14.39 -48.77
N SER A 92 -9.71 13.46 -48.66
CA SER A 92 -9.77 12.30 -47.75
C SER A 92 -9.60 12.46 -46.22
N ARG A 93 -10.75 12.63 -45.55
CA ARG A 93 -11.40 11.74 -44.55
C ARG A 93 -10.54 11.04 -43.45
N ALA A 94 -10.98 11.30 -42.20
CA ALA A 94 -11.03 10.45 -41.00
C ALA A 94 -10.01 10.72 -39.85
N ALA A 95 -10.51 11.44 -38.83
CA ALA A 95 -10.29 11.32 -37.36
C ALA A 95 -8.85 11.05 -36.84
N SER A 96 -8.10 12.09 -36.46
CA SER A 96 -7.89 12.60 -35.06
C SER A 96 -7.09 11.66 -34.15
N GLY A 97 -6.00 12.02 -33.48
CA GLY A 97 -5.34 13.31 -33.23
C GLY A 97 -4.45 13.16 -31.97
N SER A 98 -3.26 13.73 -32.02
CA SER A 98 -2.09 13.51 -31.15
C SER A 98 -2.06 14.36 -29.87
N SER A 99 -1.58 13.76 -28.77
CA SER A 99 -0.54 14.19 -27.78
C SER A 99 -0.23 15.69 -27.51
N GLY A 100 -0.24 16.12 -26.22
CA GLY A 100 0.89 16.77 -25.48
C GLY A 100 1.00 18.28 -25.06
N SER A 101 0.64 18.69 -23.82
CA SER A 101 1.42 19.63 -22.92
C SER A 101 1.36 21.20 -22.96
N ALA A 102 1.42 21.78 -21.72
CA ALA A 102 1.97 23.06 -21.13
C ALA A 102 1.22 24.44 -21.12
N SER A 103 0.50 24.86 -20.04
CA SER A 103 0.79 25.78 -18.86
C SER A 103 1.23 27.23 -19.15
N PRO A 104 0.79 28.31 -18.41
CA PRO A 104 1.38 28.72 -17.09
C PRO A 104 0.57 29.63 -16.07
N THR A 105 0.95 29.56 -14.77
CA THR A 105 1.04 30.51 -13.58
C THR A 105 0.12 31.76 -13.37
N SER A 106 -0.66 31.91 -12.25
CA SER A 106 -0.45 32.48 -10.86
C SER A 106 -0.85 34.00 -10.70
N PRO A 107 -1.07 34.67 -9.51
CA PRO A 107 -1.08 34.24 -8.09
C PRO A 107 -2.13 34.94 -7.09
N VAL A 108 -2.11 34.54 -5.80
CA VAL A 108 -2.34 35.34 -4.54
C VAL A 108 -3.71 35.40 -3.77
N LYS A 109 -3.60 35.18 -2.42
CA LYS A 109 -4.40 35.61 -1.21
C LYS A 109 -5.72 34.89 -0.89
N SER A 110 -6.13 34.65 0.36
CA SER A 110 -5.63 35.02 1.71
C SER A 110 -6.37 34.23 2.80
N TYR A 111 -5.65 34.04 3.90
CA TYR A 111 -6.01 33.72 5.28
C TYR A 111 -7.31 34.36 5.83
N GLU A 112 -7.95 33.66 6.78
CA GLU A 112 -8.56 34.07 8.08
C GLU A 112 -9.65 33.04 8.48
N ARG A 113 -9.97 32.73 9.74
CA ARG A 113 -9.38 32.88 11.08
C ARG A 113 -10.37 32.22 12.05
N ALA A 114 -9.84 31.49 13.04
CA ALA A 114 -10.34 31.23 14.39
C ALA A 114 -11.80 30.83 14.66
N ALA A 115 -11.95 29.74 15.43
CA ALA A 115 -12.59 29.83 16.75
C ALA A 115 -12.05 28.73 17.67
N GLU A 116 -11.23 29.15 18.64
CA GLU A 116 -10.92 28.39 19.84
C GLU A 116 -12.18 28.27 20.72
N GLY A 117 -12.32 27.14 21.40
CA GLY A 117 -13.36 26.93 22.40
C GLY A 117 -13.06 25.73 23.28
N LYS A 118 -12.13 25.90 24.23
CA LYS A 118 -11.92 24.98 25.37
C LYS A 118 -13.22 24.79 26.13
N THR A 119 -13.61 23.55 26.41
CA THR A 119 -14.27 23.24 27.68
C THR A 119 -13.86 21.84 28.12
N LYS A 120 -13.11 21.81 29.22
CA LYS A 120 -12.90 20.61 30.03
C LYS A 120 -14.16 20.43 30.87
N GLU A 121 -14.83 19.29 30.80
CA GLU A 121 -15.57 18.81 31.96
C GLU A 121 -15.56 17.29 32.05
N SER A 122 -15.35 16.88 33.29
CA SER A 122 -15.11 15.54 33.79
C SER A 122 -16.41 14.79 33.97
N VAL A 123 -16.49 13.54 33.50
CA VAL A 123 -17.35 12.53 34.13
C VAL A 123 -16.56 11.23 34.29
N LYS A 124 -16.21 10.94 35.54
CA LYS A 124 -15.80 9.61 36.00
C LYS A 124 -17.07 8.79 36.26
N THR A 125 -17.12 7.55 35.79
CA THR A 125 -17.90 6.48 36.44
C THR A 125 -17.25 5.13 36.16
N GLY A 126 -16.83 4.47 37.25
CA GLY A 126 -17.06 3.04 37.50
C GLY A 126 -16.33 1.99 36.65
N GLN A 127 -15.34 1.34 37.26
CA GLN A 127 -14.63 0.16 36.81
C GLN A 127 -15.52 -1.09 36.63
N ASN A 128 -15.24 -1.90 35.60
CA ASN A 128 -14.90 -3.32 35.76
C ASN A 128 -14.25 -3.91 34.49
N VAL A 129 -13.18 -4.69 34.67
CA VAL A 129 -12.22 -5.12 33.65
C VAL A 129 -12.35 -6.62 33.34
N CYS A 130 -12.40 -7.00 32.07
CA CYS A 130 -11.92 -8.25 31.44
C CYS A 130 -12.40 -8.26 29.98
N GLY A 131 -11.61 -8.39 28.91
CA GLY A 131 -10.20 -8.57 28.69
C GLY A 131 -10.06 -8.87 27.19
N ALA A 132 -9.44 -7.97 26.45
CA ALA A 132 -9.00 -8.17 25.07
C ALA A 132 -7.67 -7.41 24.93
N PRO A 133 -6.59 -8.04 24.45
CA PRO A 133 -5.44 -7.28 23.98
C PRO A 133 -5.90 -6.52 22.73
N ASP A 134 -6.10 -5.22 22.86
CA ASP A 134 -6.16 -4.28 21.74
C ASP A 134 -4.73 -4.19 21.15
N ASP A 135 -4.35 -5.22 20.38
CA ASP A 135 -3.11 -5.25 19.60
C ASP A 135 -3.27 -4.48 18.27
N PHE A 136 -3.99 -3.36 18.30
CA PHE A 136 -4.03 -2.41 17.19
C PHE A 136 -3.51 -1.07 17.70
N PRO A 137 -2.32 -0.64 17.26
CA PRO A 137 -1.86 0.70 17.61
C PRO A 137 -2.79 1.74 16.99
N ASP A 138 -3.12 2.78 17.75
CA ASP A 138 -3.83 3.96 17.26
C ASP A 138 -3.10 4.53 16.04
N ILE A 139 -3.74 4.47 14.87
CA ILE A 139 -3.17 4.84 13.57
C ILE A 139 -2.83 6.35 13.51
N GLU A 140 -3.37 7.16 14.42
CA GLU A 140 -3.12 8.60 14.50
C GLU A 140 -1.74 8.97 15.10
N ALA A 141 -0.99 7.99 15.62
CA ALA A 141 0.34 8.20 16.21
C ALA A 141 1.48 7.48 15.46
N ILE A 142 1.25 7.04 14.22
CA ILE A 142 2.35 6.65 13.33
C ILE A 142 2.92 7.95 12.78
N GLU A 143 3.91 8.51 13.48
CA GLU A 143 4.83 9.45 12.88
C GLU A 143 5.50 8.72 11.71
N ASP A 144 5.38 9.23 10.49
CA ASP A 144 5.93 8.66 9.26
C ASP A 144 7.46 8.81 9.29
N VAL A 145 8.10 8.17 10.27
CA VAL A 145 9.54 8.09 10.43
C VAL A 145 9.99 7.04 9.42
N LEU A 146 10.19 7.50 8.18
CA LEU A 146 11.14 6.87 7.29
C LEU A 146 12.46 6.77 8.07
N ASP A 147 12.78 5.60 8.60
CA ASP A 147 14.06 5.32 9.25
C ASP A 147 15.16 5.27 8.16
N LEU A 148 15.45 6.45 7.61
CA LEU A 148 16.50 6.73 6.66
C LEU A 148 17.88 6.71 7.33
N SER A 149 17.96 6.49 8.65
CA SER A 149 19.21 6.50 9.42
C SER A 149 20.32 5.62 8.81
N PRO A 150 20.03 4.39 8.33
CA PRO A 150 21.06 3.58 7.66
C PRO A 150 21.39 4.10 6.27
N SER A 151 20.40 4.56 5.50
CA SER A 151 20.61 5.03 4.12
C SER A 151 21.32 6.38 4.05
N ALA A 152 21.03 7.30 4.98
CA ALA A 152 21.69 8.59 5.12
C ALA A 152 23.16 8.40 5.51
N SER A 153 23.45 7.51 6.47
CA SER A 153 24.83 7.17 6.83
C SER A 153 25.60 6.56 5.66
N VAL A 154 24.96 5.74 4.83
CA VAL A 154 25.59 5.13 3.64
C VAL A 154 25.80 6.17 2.53
N ALA A 155 24.84 7.09 2.33
CA ALA A 155 24.97 8.20 1.39
C ALA A 155 26.12 9.15 1.78
N ASP A 156 26.24 9.48 3.06
CA ASP A 156 27.33 10.29 3.62
C ASP A 156 28.70 9.63 3.39
N ALA A 157 28.79 8.32 3.61
CA ALA A 157 30.01 7.56 3.35
C ALA A 157 30.36 7.52 1.86
N ALA A 158 29.37 7.35 0.98
CA ALA A 158 29.56 7.39 -0.46
C ALA A 158 30.08 8.76 -0.93
N ARG A 159 29.54 9.86 -0.38
CA ARG A 159 29.99 11.23 -0.64
C ARG A 159 31.45 11.46 -0.27
N ARG A 160 31.85 11.05 0.94
CA ARG A 160 33.24 11.24 1.42
C ARG A 160 34.24 10.53 0.52
N LEU A 161 33.94 9.29 0.15
CA LEU A 161 34.79 8.50 -0.75
C LEU A 161 34.84 9.10 -2.17
N TYR A 162 33.73 9.63 -2.65
CA TYR A 162 33.70 10.31 -3.96
C TYR A 162 34.47 11.65 -3.93
N ALA A 163 34.38 12.41 -2.84
CA ALA A 163 35.15 13.63 -2.63
C ALA A 163 36.66 13.37 -2.50
N GLU A 164 37.04 12.18 -2.01
CA GLU A 164 38.42 11.67 -2.01
C GLU A 164 38.90 11.25 -3.41
N GLY A 165 38.01 11.28 -4.43
CA GLY A 165 38.31 10.93 -5.81
C GLY A 165 38.16 9.44 -6.14
N ALA A 166 37.55 8.64 -5.26
CA ALA A 166 37.29 7.23 -5.53
C ALA A 166 36.26 7.06 -6.66
N SER A 167 36.44 6.02 -7.48
CA SER A 167 35.50 5.70 -8.55
C SER A 167 34.20 5.10 -7.99
N VAL A 168 33.10 5.25 -8.74
CA VAL A 168 31.78 4.70 -8.39
C VAL A 168 31.86 3.19 -8.10
N GLU A 169 32.74 2.47 -8.81
CA GLU A 169 32.93 1.02 -8.64
C GLU A 169 33.66 0.65 -7.34
N GLU A 170 34.62 1.46 -6.93
CA GLU A 170 35.35 1.28 -5.67
C GLU A 170 34.46 1.58 -4.48
N ILE A 171 33.61 2.61 -4.59
CA ILE A 171 32.62 2.95 -3.58
C ILE A 171 31.60 1.82 -3.44
N ALA A 172 31.09 1.29 -4.56
CA ALA A 172 30.18 0.14 -4.59
C ALA A 172 30.77 -1.08 -3.86
N LYS A 173 32.06 -1.38 -4.11
CA LYS A 173 32.76 -2.47 -3.42
C LYS A 173 32.97 -2.18 -1.93
N LYS A 174 33.37 -0.97 -1.55
CA LYS A 174 33.61 -0.57 -0.15
C LYS A 174 32.33 -0.59 0.69
N LEU A 175 31.20 -0.19 0.12
CA LEU A 175 29.91 -0.11 0.80
C LEU A 175 29.05 -1.38 0.63
N GLN A 176 29.53 -2.38 -0.12
CA GLN A 176 28.75 -3.56 -0.53
C GLN A 176 27.40 -3.17 -1.17
N LYS A 177 27.42 -2.20 -2.09
CA LYS A 177 26.26 -1.70 -2.83
C LYS A 177 26.42 -1.89 -4.33
N GLY A 178 25.31 -1.83 -5.07
CA GLY A 178 25.34 -1.89 -6.53
C GLY A 178 26.00 -0.63 -7.14
N LYS A 179 26.62 -0.76 -8.32
CA LYS A 179 27.15 0.41 -9.07
C LYS A 179 26.06 1.46 -9.32
N THR A 180 24.88 1.00 -9.72
CA THR A 180 23.70 1.83 -9.97
C THR A 180 23.15 2.45 -8.68
N GLU A 181 23.18 1.71 -7.56
CA GLU A 181 22.73 2.25 -6.26
C GLU A 181 23.64 3.40 -5.80
N VAL A 182 24.96 3.24 -5.93
CA VAL A 182 25.91 4.31 -5.61
C VAL A 182 25.72 5.52 -6.54
N GLU A 183 25.52 5.30 -7.84
CA GLU A 183 25.23 6.38 -8.78
C GLU A 183 23.95 7.14 -8.43
N LEU A 184 22.91 6.42 -7.99
CA LEU A 184 21.67 7.02 -7.52
C LEU A 184 21.87 7.80 -6.23
N LEU A 185 22.59 7.26 -5.24
CA LEU A 185 22.91 7.96 -3.98
C LEU A 185 23.60 9.30 -4.25
N LEU A 186 24.60 9.32 -5.14
CA LEU A 186 25.29 10.56 -5.50
C LEU A 186 24.42 11.56 -6.29
N LYS A 187 23.49 11.07 -7.11
CA LYS A 187 22.59 11.93 -7.92
C LYS A 187 21.47 12.54 -7.08
N PHE A 188 20.91 11.80 -6.13
CA PHE A 188 19.84 12.30 -5.27
C PHE A 188 20.34 13.36 -4.29
N ASP A 189 21.56 13.21 -3.78
CA ASP A 189 22.16 14.19 -2.87
C ASP A 189 22.51 15.51 -3.58
N ARG A 190 23.07 15.46 -4.80
CA ARG A 190 23.32 16.68 -5.59
C ARG A 190 22.06 17.51 -5.82
N LYS A 191 20.94 16.83 -6.00
CA LYS A 191 19.63 17.47 -6.21
C LYS A 191 19.05 18.02 -4.90
N ALA A 192 19.44 17.47 -3.74
CA ALA A 192 19.01 17.99 -2.44
C ALA A 192 19.73 19.31 -2.10
N ASP A 193 21.01 19.45 -2.44
CA ASP A 193 21.76 20.70 -2.26
C ASP A 193 21.23 21.85 -3.15
N GLU A 194 20.79 21.54 -4.38
CA GLU A 194 20.20 22.53 -5.30
C GLU A 194 18.80 23.04 -4.92
N ILE A 195 18.10 22.37 -4.00
CA ILE A 195 16.75 22.75 -3.54
C ILE A 195 16.82 23.53 -2.20
N GLY A 196 18.01 23.59 -1.58
CA GLY A 196 18.24 24.26 -0.29
C GLY A 196 18.79 25.69 -0.37
N GLU A 197 19.01 26.26 -1.56
CA GLU A 197 19.33 27.69 -1.78
C GLU A 197 18.16 28.50 -2.35
#